data_AF-A0A848IZS2-F1
#
_entry.id   AF-A0A848IZS2-F1
#
_cell.length_a   1.000
_cell.length_b   1.000
_cell.length_c   1.000
_cell.angle_alpha   90.00
_cell.angle_beta   90.00
_cell.angle_gamma   90.00
#
_symmetry.space_group_name_H-M   'P 1'
#
loop_
_entity.id
_entity.type
_entity.pdbx_description
1 polymer ?
#
loop_
_entity_poly.entity_id
_entity_poly.type
_entity_poly.pdbx_seq_one_letter_code
_entity_poly.pdbx_strand_id
1 'polypeptide(L)'
;MKVKGLRWWIIGLICLATIINYIDRTALSIMWPSISEDLDMDKNQYALILNIFMVAYAVGQTVSGKIFDKIGTRLGFVFSIGVWGIATILHSLARGIVSFSFFRVLLGIGEAGNWPGAVKSNAEWFPVKERAIAQGIFNTGAALGSVIAPPLIATLWAAFGWETTFIVVGAIGLIWIIPWLIINKKSPKEHPWITEEEKAYILSGRQNESENENAIGLSISKILSFKESWSVLVSRFFIEPIWWLFVGWMPIYLAETYGFNVKEIGFFAWVPYVGAALGSLSGGYFAGKLIQNGATVDKARKRTIVIGGAIMFFGLIATILFADTPLKFVLIVAAVLYGFQFVISNIQTIPSDLFSGKSVGSLAGLGGSVGVFSVIIMNFLVPVISKISYIPIFIMIAVFVPLGVASIYLLAPKIKSLD
;
A
#
# COMPACT_ATOMS: atom_id res chain seq x y z
N MET A 1 32.32 -3.59 -17.86
CA MET A 1 31.06 -4.05 -18.47
C MET A 1 30.06 -2.90 -18.41
N LYS A 2 29.44 -2.54 -19.54
CA LYS A 2 28.37 -1.54 -19.62
C LYS A 2 27.06 -2.28 -19.90
N VAL A 3 25.99 -1.95 -19.20
CA VAL A 3 24.68 -2.61 -19.26
C VAL A 3 23.69 -1.62 -19.86
N LYS A 4 23.00 -2.03 -20.92
CA LYS A 4 21.94 -1.20 -21.53
C LYS A 4 20.67 -1.27 -20.67
N GLY A 5 20.03 -0.12 -20.45
CA GLY A 5 18.76 -0.04 -19.74
C GLY A 5 18.91 -0.29 -18.23
N LEU A 6 20.03 0.11 -17.66
CA LEU A 6 20.35 -0.15 -16.24
C LEU A 6 19.28 0.45 -15.30
N ARG A 7 18.66 1.59 -15.66
CA ARG A 7 17.56 2.17 -14.88
C ARG A 7 16.39 1.20 -14.68
N TRP A 8 16.11 0.36 -15.69
CA TRP A 8 15.04 -0.64 -15.65
C TRP A 8 15.38 -1.83 -14.72
N TRP A 9 16.66 -2.20 -14.63
CA TRP A 9 17.12 -3.19 -13.64
C TRP A 9 16.96 -2.68 -12.21
N ILE A 10 17.28 -1.40 -11.97
CA ILE A 10 17.13 -0.77 -10.65
C ILE A 10 15.66 -0.80 -10.22
N ILE A 11 14.73 -0.31 -11.06
CA ILE A 11 13.31 -0.33 -10.70
C ILE A 11 12.73 -1.74 -10.64
N GLY A 12 13.25 -2.68 -11.45
CA GLY A 12 12.88 -4.09 -11.37
C GLY A 12 13.24 -4.72 -10.02
N LEU A 13 14.43 -4.41 -9.49
CA LEU A 13 14.81 -4.84 -8.14
C LEU A 13 13.89 -4.22 -7.08
N ILE A 14 13.61 -2.92 -7.15
CA ILE A 14 12.72 -2.26 -6.18
C ILE A 14 11.30 -2.86 -6.27
N CYS A 15 10.80 -3.16 -7.46
CA CYS A 15 9.55 -3.89 -7.65
C CYS A 15 9.58 -5.25 -6.95
N LEU A 16 10.67 -6.02 -7.09
CA LEU A 16 10.86 -7.28 -6.38
C LEU A 16 10.89 -7.09 -4.84
N ALA A 17 11.55 -6.05 -4.33
CA ALA A 17 11.50 -5.72 -2.91
C ALA A 17 10.06 -5.41 -2.45
N THR A 18 9.25 -4.75 -3.28
CA THR A 18 7.84 -4.49 -2.98
C THR A 18 7.00 -5.77 -2.98
N ILE A 19 7.27 -6.71 -3.89
CA ILE A 19 6.61 -8.03 -3.86
C ILE A 19 6.89 -8.72 -2.52
N ILE A 20 8.16 -8.77 -2.11
CA ILE A 20 8.56 -9.35 -0.81
C ILE A 20 7.87 -8.60 0.33
N ASN A 21 7.80 -7.27 0.27
CA ASN A 21 7.16 -6.43 1.30
C ASN A 21 5.69 -6.75 1.51
N TYR A 22 4.96 -7.00 0.43
CA TYR A 22 3.56 -7.37 0.53
C TYR A 22 3.35 -8.83 0.95
N ILE A 23 4.31 -9.72 0.68
CA ILE A 23 4.33 -11.07 1.25
C ILE A 23 4.48 -11.00 2.76
N ASP A 24 5.48 -10.29 3.28
CA ASP A 24 5.68 -10.10 4.71
C ASP A 24 4.47 -9.47 5.41
N ARG A 25 3.88 -8.44 4.80
CA ARG A 25 2.73 -7.73 5.34
C ARG A 25 1.52 -8.62 5.58
N THR A 26 1.31 -9.62 4.72
CA THR A 26 0.15 -10.52 4.76
C THR A 26 0.43 -11.82 5.52
N ALA A 27 1.69 -12.16 5.75
CA ALA A 27 2.13 -13.36 6.49
C ALA A 27 1.39 -13.54 7.82
N LEU A 28 1.32 -12.47 8.62
CA LEU A 28 0.68 -12.52 9.94
C LEU A 28 -0.81 -12.87 9.84
N SER A 29 -1.59 -12.20 8.99
CA SER A 29 -3.04 -12.41 8.95
C SER A 29 -3.39 -13.81 8.42
N ILE A 30 -2.64 -14.31 7.44
CA ILE A 30 -2.84 -15.65 6.86
C ILE A 30 -2.52 -16.76 7.86
N MET A 31 -1.41 -16.64 8.60
CA MET A 31 -0.99 -17.64 9.59
C MET A 31 -1.64 -17.44 10.97
N TRP A 32 -2.45 -16.39 11.14
CA TRP A 32 -3.04 -16.05 12.44
C TRP A 32 -3.76 -17.22 13.12
N PRO A 33 -4.57 -18.06 12.44
CA PRO A 33 -5.22 -19.20 13.11
C PRO A 33 -4.24 -20.12 13.84
N SER A 34 -3.07 -20.39 13.24
CA SER A 34 -2.02 -21.23 13.84
C SER A 34 -1.26 -20.49 14.95
N ILE A 35 -0.90 -19.23 14.72
CA ILE A 35 -0.15 -18.42 15.70
C ILE A 35 -0.98 -18.17 16.97
N SER A 36 -2.28 -17.91 16.78
CA SER A 36 -3.25 -17.65 17.84
C SER A 36 -3.40 -18.85 18.77
N GLU A 37 -3.47 -20.06 18.19
CA GLU A 37 -3.54 -21.31 18.94
C GLU A 37 -2.24 -21.59 19.71
N ASP A 38 -1.07 -21.47 19.07
CA ASP A 38 0.22 -21.79 19.68
C ASP A 38 0.64 -20.83 20.80
N LEU A 39 0.24 -19.55 20.69
CA LEU A 39 0.62 -18.50 21.65
C LEU A 39 -0.51 -18.12 22.62
N ASP A 40 -1.64 -18.82 22.59
CA ASP A 40 -2.86 -18.52 23.36
C ASP A 40 -3.26 -17.04 23.26
N MET A 41 -3.33 -16.55 22.01
CA MET A 41 -3.60 -15.14 21.72
C MET A 41 -5.01 -14.91 21.17
N ASP A 42 -5.69 -13.89 21.67
CA ASP A 42 -7.05 -13.56 21.25
C ASP A 42 -7.11 -12.50 20.14
N LYS A 43 -8.33 -12.24 19.66
CA LYS A 43 -8.62 -11.25 18.63
C LYS A 43 -8.30 -9.81 19.05
N ASN A 44 -8.40 -9.49 20.34
CA ASN A 44 -8.07 -8.15 20.84
C ASN A 44 -6.56 -7.91 20.77
N GLN A 45 -5.77 -8.93 21.12
CA GLN A 45 -4.32 -8.94 20.99
C GLN A 45 -3.89 -8.89 19.52
N TYR A 46 -4.61 -9.55 18.62
CA TYR A 46 -4.40 -9.38 17.17
C TYR A 46 -4.56 -7.93 16.72
N ALA A 47 -5.67 -7.28 17.11
CA ALA A 47 -5.92 -5.88 16.79
C ALA A 47 -4.83 -4.96 17.33
N LEU A 48 -4.37 -5.22 18.57
CA LEU A 48 -3.27 -4.49 19.18
C LEU A 48 -1.98 -4.61 18.36
N ILE A 49 -1.63 -5.83 17.93
CA ILE A 49 -0.46 -6.09 17.07
C ILE A 49 -0.56 -5.31 15.75
N LEU A 50 -1.72 -5.36 15.09
CA LEU A 50 -1.93 -4.62 13.84
C LEU A 50 -1.73 -3.11 14.06
N ASN A 51 -2.27 -2.57 15.15
CA ASN A 51 -2.21 -1.15 15.44
C ASN A 51 -0.81 -0.68 15.84
N ILE A 52 -0.09 -1.45 16.64
CA ILE A 52 1.31 -1.16 16.99
C ILE A 52 2.17 -1.12 15.71
N PHE A 53 1.97 -2.07 14.79
CA PHE A 53 2.63 -2.03 13.49
C PHE A 53 2.27 -0.77 12.69
N MET A 54 0.98 -0.40 12.62
CA MET A 54 0.54 0.77 11.85
C MET A 54 1.15 2.07 12.38
N VAL A 55 1.22 2.24 13.71
CA VAL A 55 1.87 3.39 14.34
C VAL A 55 3.37 3.39 14.06
N ALA A 56 4.04 2.25 14.25
CA ALA A 56 5.47 2.11 13.97
C ALA A 56 5.80 2.39 12.49
N TYR A 57 4.95 1.93 11.57
CA TYR A 57 5.06 2.18 10.14
C TYR A 57 4.89 3.65 9.80
N ALA A 58 3.88 4.33 10.35
CA ALA A 58 3.66 5.76 10.12
C ALA A 58 4.85 6.62 10.61
N VAL A 59 5.37 6.32 11.81
CA VAL A 59 6.59 6.97 12.33
C VAL A 59 7.79 6.63 11.44
N GLY A 60 7.91 5.36 11.06
CA GLY A 60 8.95 4.82 10.19
C GLY A 60 9.02 5.52 8.83
N GLN A 61 7.89 5.92 8.25
CA GLN A 61 7.88 6.60 6.95
C GLN A 61 8.62 7.95 7.03
N THR A 62 8.36 8.71 8.09
CA THR A 62 9.03 10.00 8.35
C THR A 62 10.52 9.81 8.60
N VAL A 63 10.89 8.83 9.42
CA VAL A 63 12.29 8.54 9.76
C VAL A 63 13.05 8.05 8.54
N SER A 64 12.48 7.13 7.77
CA SER A 64 13.09 6.55 6.58
C SER A 64 13.38 7.59 5.53
N GLY A 65 12.46 8.54 5.30
CA GLY A 65 12.71 9.68 4.41
C GLY A 65 14.04 10.37 4.73
N LYS A 66 14.23 10.77 6.00
CA LYS A 66 15.46 11.43 6.47
C LYS A 66 16.70 10.54 6.37
N ILE A 67 16.58 9.25 6.65
CA ILE A 67 17.69 8.30 6.50
C ILE A 67 18.15 8.28 5.05
N PHE A 68 17.23 8.11 4.11
CA PHE A 68 17.55 8.08 2.68
C PHE A 68 18.19 9.39 2.18
N ASP A 69 17.83 10.55 2.75
CA ASP A 69 18.51 11.82 2.45
C ASP A 69 19.96 11.84 2.94
N LYS A 70 20.22 11.27 4.12
CA LYS A 70 21.54 11.30 4.76
C LYS A 70 22.52 10.28 4.19
N ILE A 71 22.07 9.05 3.92
CA ILE A 71 22.94 7.93 3.52
C ILE A 71 22.75 7.51 2.05
N GLY A 72 21.84 8.17 1.33
CA GLY A 72 21.50 7.87 -0.06
C GLY A 72 20.58 6.67 -0.22
N THR A 73 19.99 6.54 -1.42
CA THR A 73 19.03 5.48 -1.76
C THR A 73 19.60 4.08 -1.63
N ARG A 74 20.84 3.87 -2.08
CA ARG A 74 21.53 2.58 -2.03
C ARG A 74 21.56 2.02 -0.60
N LEU A 75 22.17 2.74 0.34
CA LEU A 75 22.31 2.28 1.72
C LEU A 75 20.99 2.40 2.51
N GLY A 76 20.12 3.34 2.14
CA GLY A 76 18.76 3.43 2.67
C GLY A 76 17.96 2.14 2.49
N PHE A 77 17.96 1.57 1.28
CA PHE A 77 17.32 0.28 1.01
C PHE A 77 17.97 -0.88 1.78
N VAL A 78 19.30 -0.92 1.86
CA VAL A 78 20.02 -1.95 2.63
C VAL A 78 19.62 -1.91 4.10
N PHE A 79 19.58 -0.73 4.70
CA PHE A 79 19.17 -0.57 6.10
C PHE A 79 17.71 -0.94 6.31
N SER A 80 16.80 -0.42 5.48
CA SER A 80 15.36 -0.67 5.58
C SER A 80 15.03 -2.16 5.44
N ILE A 81 15.55 -2.81 4.39
CA ILE A 81 15.31 -4.24 4.13
C ILE A 81 16.08 -5.13 5.12
N GLY A 82 17.25 -4.70 5.59
CA GLY A 82 17.99 -5.40 6.64
C GLY A 82 17.20 -5.45 7.95
N VAL A 83 16.72 -4.29 8.42
CA VAL A 83 15.89 -4.19 9.65
C VAL A 83 14.60 -4.98 9.49
N TRP A 84 13.92 -4.82 8.36
CA TRP A 84 12.70 -5.56 8.03
C TRP A 84 12.95 -7.07 8.02
N GLY A 85 13.88 -7.59 7.22
CA GLY A 85 14.14 -9.02 7.09
C GLY A 85 14.55 -9.66 8.42
N ILE A 86 15.39 -8.98 9.22
CA ILE A 86 15.74 -9.43 10.57
C ILE A 86 14.50 -9.43 11.47
N ALA A 87 13.69 -8.37 11.45
CA ALA A 87 12.47 -8.30 12.24
C ALA A 87 11.50 -9.42 11.88
N THR A 88 11.32 -9.73 10.59
CA THR A 88 10.51 -10.87 10.13
C THR A 88 11.04 -12.17 10.73
N ILE A 89 12.35 -12.47 10.60
CA ILE A 89 12.94 -13.69 11.17
C ILE A 89 12.70 -13.76 12.68
N LEU A 90 12.84 -12.65 13.41
CA LEU A 90 12.63 -12.61 14.85
C LEU A 90 11.20 -13.00 15.28
N HIS A 91 10.19 -12.88 14.42
CA HIS A 91 8.84 -13.34 14.74
C HIS A 91 8.79 -14.84 15.05
N SER A 92 9.67 -15.65 14.45
CA SER A 92 9.82 -17.08 14.76
C SER A 92 10.20 -17.36 16.22
N LEU A 93 10.71 -16.36 16.93
CA LEU A 93 11.12 -16.45 18.33
C LEU A 93 10.07 -15.87 19.29
N ALA A 94 8.91 -15.45 18.78
CA ALA A 94 7.86 -14.87 19.60
C ALA A 94 7.26 -15.91 20.55
N ARG A 95 7.03 -15.52 21.80
CA ARG A 95 6.47 -16.36 22.88
C ARG A 95 5.16 -15.79 23.46
N GLY A 96 4.56 -14.84 22.75
CA GLY A 96 3.35 -14.15 23.17
C GLY A 96 3.35 -12.67 22.80
N ILE A 97 2.29 -11.97 23.22
CA ILE A 97 1.93 -10.62 22.77
C ILE A 97 3.06 -9.60 22.86
N VAL A 98 3.83 -9.58 23.96
CA VAL A 98 4.87 -8.56 24.17
C VAL A 98 6.00 -8.72 23.15
N SER A 99 6.56 -9.93 23.04
CA SER A 99 7.61 -10.24 22.06
C SER A 99 7.13 -10.03 20.63
N PHE A 100 5.92 -10.50 20.31
CA PHE A 100 5.36 -10.38 18.97
C PHE A 100 5.15 -8.91 18.60
N SER A 101 4.60 -8.10 19.51
CA SER A 101 4.42 -6.66 19.31
C SER A 101 5.73 -5.93 19.10
N PHE A 102 6.78 -6.28 19.86
CA PHE A 102 8.11 -5.71 19.68
C PHE A 102 8.67 -5.97 18.28
N PHE A 103 8.58 -7.21 17.79
CA PHE A 103 9.03 -7.54 16.43
C PHE A 103 8.19 -6.83 15.36
N ARG A 104 6.90 -6.61 15.61
CA ARG A 104 6.01 -5.83 14.74
C ARG A 104 6.36 -4.35 14.70
N VAL A 105 6.86 -3.77 15.79
CA VAL A 105 7.42 -2.41 15.79
C VAL A 105 8.65 -2.33 14.89
N LEU A 106 9.61 -3.25 15.08
CA LEU A 106 10.83 -3.28 14.27
C LEU A 106 10.51 -3.44 12.78
N LEU A 107 9.59 -4.35 12.47
CA LEU A 107 9.10 -4.59 11.13
C LEU A 107 8.44 -3.34 10.54
N GLY A 108 7.53 -2.69 11.28
CA GLY A 108 6.87 -1.46 10.83
C GLY A 108 7.85 -0.34 10.49
N ILE A 109 8.86 -0.12 11.34
CA ILE A 109 9.91 0.87 11.10
C ILE A 109 10.73 0.50 9.85
N GLY A 110 11.11 -0.77 9.70
CA GLY A 110 11.89 -1.27 8.57
C GLY A 110 11.14 -1.17 7.25
N GLU A 111 9.92 -1.70 7.17
CA GLU A 111 9.10 -1.73 5.95
C GLU A 111 8.76 -0.34 5.42
N ALA A 112 8.66 0.65 6.31
CA ALA A 112 8.25 2.00 5.95
C ALA A 112 9.19 2.72 4.99
N GLY A 113 10.44 2.24 4.85
CA GLY A 113 11.41 2.80 3.92
C GLY A 113 11.18 2.45 2.45
N ASN A 114 10.40 1.42 2.12
CA ASN A 114 10.23 0.97 0.74
C ASN A 114 9.62 2.05 -0.17
N TRP A 115 8.53 2.70 0.28
CA TRP A 115 7.83 3.73 -0.50
C TRP A 115 8.65 5.02 -0.68
N PRO A 116 9.18 5.67 0.39
CA PRO A 116 10.05 6.83 0.23
C PRO A 116 11.30 6.52 -0.60
N GLY A 117 11.88 5.34 -0.43
CA GLY A 117 13.05 4.89 -1.17
C GLY A 117 12.79 4.74 -2.67
N ALA A 118 11.64 4.16 -3.04
CA ALA A 118 11.27 3.99 -4.44
C ALA A 118 11.04 5.34 -5.15
N VAL A 119 10.33 6.26 -4.49
CA VAL A 119 10.10 7.61 -5.03
C VAL A 119 11.43 8.34 -5.27
N LYS A 120 12.36 8.28 -4.31
CA LYS A 120 13.70 8.87 -4.45
C LYS A 120 14.53 8.19 -5.54
N SER A 121 14.50 6.86 -5.61
CA SER A 121 15.19 6.13 -6.67
C SER A 121 14.63 6.45 -8.06
N ASN A 122 13.30 6.61 -8.19
CA ASN A 122 12.67 7.05 -9.43
C ASN A 122 13.15 8.45 -9.83
N ALA A 123 13.26 9.36 -8.85
CA ALA A 123 13.80 10.69 -9.08
C ALA A 123 15.27 10.67 -9.51
N GLU A 124 16.07 9.74 -8.98
CA GLU A 124 17.47 9.52 -9.31
C GLU A 124 17.71 8.93 -10.69
N TRP A 125 17.00 7.85 -11.01
CA TRP A 125 17.31 6.98 -12.15
C TRP A 125 16.50 7.26 -13.41
N PHE A 126 15.43 8.06 -13.32
CA PHE A 126 14.54 8.31 -14.45
C PHE A 126 14.33 9.81 -14.72
N PRO A 127 14.29 10.20 -16.01
CA PRO A 127 13.84 11.54 -16.40
C PRO A 127 12.35 11.70 -16.09
N VAL A 128 11.90 12.95 -15.91
CA VAL A 128 10.53 13.30 -15.51
C VAL A 128 9.46 12.55 -16.32
N LYS A 129 9.64 12.47 -17.65
CA LYS A 129 8.70 11.82 -18.58
C LYS A 129 8.52 10.32 -18.34
N GLU A 130 9.51 9.64 -17.76
CA GLU A 130 9.48 8.18 -17.52
C GLU A 130 9.20 7.81 -16.05
N ARG A 131 9.21 8.77 -15.12
CA ARG A 131 8.99 8.48 -13.69
C ARG A 131 7.62 7.88 -13.40
N ALA A 132 6.60 8.28 -14.14
CA ALA A 132 5.27 7.69 -14.01
C ALA A 132 5.28 6.19 -14.36
N ILE A 133 6.05 5.79 -15.37
CA ILE A 133 6.20 4.38 -15.76
C ILE A 133 6.96 3.62 -14.66
N ALA A 134 8.06 4.19 -14.16
CA ALA A 134 8.83 3.60 -13.07
C ALA A 134 7.98 3.42 -11.80
N GLN A 135 7.16 4.42 -11.44
CA GLN A 135 6.22 4.33 -10.34
C GLN A 135 5.14 3.25 -10.59
N GLY A 136 4.68 3.10 -11.83
CA GLY A 136 3.75 2.05 -12.23
C GLY A 136 4.34 0.65 -11.98
N ILE A 137 5.58 0.40 -12.43
CA ILE A 137 6.28 -0.88 -12.21
C ILE A 137 6.41 -1.19 -10.72
N PHE A 138 6.74 -0.19 -9.90
CA PHE A 138 6.79 -0.32 -8.45
C PHE A 138 5.43 -0.71 -7.86
N ASN A 139 4.36 -0.03 -8.26
CA ASN A 139 3.00 -0.32 -7.79
C ASN A 139 2.52 -1.71 -8.22
N THR A 140 2.93 -2.20 -9.39
CA THR A 140 2.66 -3.58 -9.82
C THR A 140 3.26 -4.59 -8.85
N GLY A 141 4.42 -4.30 -8.26
CA GLY A 141 5.03 -5.15 -7.23
C GLY A 141 4.12 -5.34 -6.01
N ALA A 142 3.43 -4.29 -5.58
CA ALA A 142 2.47 -4.38 -4.47
C ALA A 142 1.29 -5.30 -4.80
N ALA A 143 0.71 -5.15 -5.99
CA ALA A 143 -0.41 -5.98 -6.45
C ALA A 143 0.00 -7.45 -6.61
N LEU A 144 1.15 -7.71 -7.23
CA LEU A 144 1.69 -9.06 -7.39
C LEU A 144 2.01 -9.70 -6.03
N GLY A 145 2.61 -8.94 -5.11
CA GLY A 145 2.88 -9.40 -3.75
C GLY A 145 1.60 -9.86 -3.05
N SER A 146 0.54 -9.05 -3.05
CA SER A 146 -0.76 -9.44 -2.45
C SER A 146 -1.40 -10.68 -3.08
N VAL A 147 -1.17 -10.92 -4.37
CA VAL A 147 -1.69 -12.11 -5.08
C VAL A 147 -0.83 -13.35 -4.79
N ILE A 148 0.49 -13.20 -4.75
CA ILE A 148 1.44 -14.31 -4.54
C ILE A 148 1.45 -14.76 -3.08
N ALA A 149 1.24 -13.84 -2.14
CA ALA A 149 1.46 -14.10 -0.73
C ALA A 149 0.60 -15.21 -0.14
N PRO A 150 -0.75 -15.24 -0.31
CA PRO A 150 -1.58 -16.30 0.25
C PRO A 150 -1.15 -17.74 -0.12
N PRO A 151 -0.98 -18.09 -1.41
CA PRO A 151 -0.56 -19.46 -1.76
C PRO A 151 0.89 -19.75 -1.32
N LEU A 152 1.80 -18.77 -1.37
CA LEU A 152 3.18 -18.97 -0.94
C LEU A 152 3.26 -19.24 0.56
N ILE A 153 2.64 -18.39 1.38
CA ILE A 153 2.63 -18.51 2.85
C ILE A 153 1.98 -19.81 3.27
N ALA A 154 0.82 -20.16 2.70
CA ALA A 154 0.15 -21.42 3.02
C ALA A 154 1.00 -22.66 2.66
N THR A 155 1.74 -22.61 1.55
CA THR A 155 2.64 -23.70 1.15
C THR A 155 3.81 -23.85 2.11
N LEU A 156 4.45 -22.74 2.50
CA LEU A 156 5.55 -22.74 3.47
C LEU A 156 5.08 -23.20 4.85
N TRP A 157 3.92 -22.69 5.30
CA TRP A 157 3.34 -23.05 6.58
C TRP A 157 2.96 -24.53 6.63
N ALA A 158 2.33 -25.07 5.57
CA ALA A 158 1.96 -26.48 5.52
C ALA A 158 3.16 -27.43 5.54
N ALA A 159 4.33 -26.98 5.07
CA ALA A 159 5.55 -27.77 5.06
C ALA A 159 6.35 -27.66 6.36
N PHE A 160 6.36 -26.48 7.02
CA PHE A 160 7.36 -26.18 8.05
C PHE A 160 6.83 -25.45 9.30
N GLY A 161 5.53 -25.15 9.38
CA GLY A 161 4.95 -24.35 10.46
C GLY A 161 5.15 -22.84 10.29
N TRP A 162 4.60 -22.06 11.21
CA TRP A 162 4.57 -20.60 11.10
C TRP A 162 5.93 -19.96 11.44
N GLU A 163 6.70 -20.54 12.36
CA GLU A 163 8.01 -20.06 12.76
C GLU A 163 8.98 -20.10 11.58
N THR A 164 9.10 -21.27 10.94
CA THR A 164 9.97 -21.46 9.78
C THR A 164 9.50 -20.62 8.60
N THR A 165 8.19 -20.40 8.46
CA THR A 165 7.65 -19.53 7.40
C THR A 165 8.16 -18.10 7.56
N PHE A 166 8.15 -17.53 8.78
CA PHE A 166 8.77 -16.22 9.03
C PHE A 166 10.28 -16.21 8.77
N ILE A 167 10.99 -17.28 9.11
CA ILE A 167 12.43 -17.39 8.83
C ILE A 167 12.67 -17.33 7.31
N VAL A 168 11.95 -18.11 6.53
CA VAL A 168 12.10 -18.19 5.07
C VAL A 168 11.74 -16.85 4.41
N VAL A 169 10.59 -16.27 4.77
CA VAL A 169 10.15 -14.99 4.18
C VAL A 169 11.14 -13.88 4.52
N GLY A 170 11.58 -13.77 5.77
CA GLY A 170 12.58 -12.77 6.16
C GLY A 170 13.95 -12.99 5.50
N ALA A 171 14.37 -14.25 5.34
CA ALA A 171 15.59 -14.59 4.63
C ALA A 171 15.56 -14.21 3.15
N ILE A 172 14.41 -14.35 2.47
CA ILE A 172 14.23 -13.89 1.08
C ILE A 172 14.49 -12.37 0.98
N GLY A 173 13.98 -11.59 1.93
CA GLY A 173 14.28 -10.15 2.02
C GLY A 173 15.77 -9.85 2.19
N LEU A 174 16.46 -10.59 3.07
CA LEU A 174 17.90 -10.41 3.26
C LEU A 174 18.72 -10.84 2.03
N ILE A 175 18.34 -11.93 1.37
CA ILE A 175 18.98 -12.40 0.14
C ILE A 175 18.85 -11.35 -0.98
N TRP A 176 17.72 -10.64 -1.05
CA TRP A 176 17.51 -9.56 -2.02
C TRP A 176 18.56 -8.43 -1.91
N ILE A 177 19.14 -8.20 -0.73
CA ILE A 177 20.19 -7.18 -0.53
C ILE A 177 21.42 -7.46 -1.40
N ILE A 178 21.72 -8.74 -1.69
CA ILE A 178 22.88 -9.16 -2.48
C ILE A 178 22.82 -8.58 -3.92
N PRO A 179 21.81 -8.89 -4.76
CA PRO A 179 21.72 -8.31 -6.09
C PRO A 179 21.58 -6.77 -6.06
N TRP A 180 20.96 -6.19 -5.03
CA TRP A 180 20.89 -4.73 -4.87
C TRP A 180 22.28 -4.10 -4.70
N LEU A 181 23.12 -4.65 -3.83
CA LEU A 181 24.49 -4.15 -3.63
C LEU A 181 25.38 -4.38 -4.86
N ILE A 182 25.13 -5.44 -5.63
CA ILE A 182 25.89 -5.73 -6.85
C ILE A 182 25.49 -4.76 -7.98
N ILE A 183 24.19 -4.51 -8.17
CA ILE A 183 23.66 -3.76 -9.31
C ILE A 183 23.61 -2.26 -9.02
N ASN A 184 23.10 -1.82 -7.86
CA ASN A 184 23.06 -0.41 -7.49
C ASN A 184 24.39 0.02 -6.86
N LYS A 185 25.40 0.30 -7.70
CA LYS A 185 26.74 0.61 -7.20
C LYS A 185 26.89 2.05 -6.73
N LYS A 186 26.33 2.98 -7.49
CA LYS A 186 26.48 4.43 -7.30
C LYS A 186 25.30 5.15 -7.93
N SER A 187 25.23 6.47 -7.78
CA SER A 187 24.29 7.29 -8.53
C SER A 187 24.53 7.17 -10.04
N PRO A 188 23.53 7.44 -10.90
CA PRO A 188 23.67 7.37 -12.35
C PRO A 188 24.84 8.20 -12.92
N LYS A 189 25.22 9.30 -12.25
CA LYS A 189 26.33 10.16 -12.66
C LYS A 189 27.69 9.44 -12.62
N GLU A 190 27.87 8.56 -11.64
CA GLU A 190 29.15 7.89 -11.34
C GLU A 190 29.08 6.37 -11.52
N HIS A 191 27.98 5.84 -12.06
CA HIS A 191 27.77 4.40 -12.12
C HIS A 191 28.73 3.73 -13.12
N PRO A 192 29.53 2.73 -12.73
CA PRO A 192 30.53 2.13 -13.62
C PRO A 192 29.91 1.34 -14.79
N TRP A 193 28.69 0.81 -14.60
CA TRP A 193 28.01 -0.02 -15.61
C TRP A 193 27.00 0.74 -16.47
N ILE A 194 26.75 2.03 -16.23
CA ILE A 194 25.81 2.79 -17.07
C ILE A 194 26.45 3.15 -18.40
N THR A 195 25.71 3.03 -19.51
CA THR A 195 26.15 3.52 -20.83
C THR A 195 26.17 5.06 -20.87
N GLU A 196 27.05 5.67 -21.66
CA GLU A 196 27.13 7.14 -21.71
C GLU A 196 25.86 7.76 -22.31
N GLU A 197 25.21 7.06 -23.26
CA GLU A 197 23.94 7.50 -23.84
C GLU A 197 22.83 7.58 -22.78
N GLU A 198 22.70 6.53 -21.96
CA GLU A 198 21.71 6.47 -20.87
C GLU A 198 22.01 7.50 -19.77
N LYS A 199 23.29 7.68 -19.42
CA LYS A 199 23.71 8.72 -18.47
C LYS A 199 23.36 10.11 -18.97
N ALA A 200 23.68 10.43 -20.22
CA ALA A 200 23.36 11.72 -20.82
C ALA A 200 21.84 11.97 -20.81
N TYR A 201 21.05 10.96 -21.19
CA TYR A 201 19.59 11.02 -21.20
C TYR A 201 18.98 11.29 -19.81
N ILE A 202 19.47 10.63 -18.76
CA ILE A 202 19.00 10.85 -17.38
C ILE A 202 19.37 12.26 -16.90
N LEU A 203 20.61 12.70 -17.13
CA LEU A 203 21.10 13.98 -16.63
C LEU A 203 20.47 15.18 -17.36
N SER A 204 20.28 15.09 -18.68
CA SER A 204 19.60 16.15 -19.45
C SER A 204 18.14 16.30 -19.02
N GLY A 205 17.48 15.20 -18.63
CA GLY A 205 16.11 15.23 -18.12
C GLY A 205 15.96 15.84 -16.73
N ARG A 206 17.05 16.05 -15.99
CA ARG A 206 17.07 16.57 -14.61
C ARG A 206 17.37 18.08 -14.52
N GLN A 207 18.11 18.66 -15.47
CA GLN A 207 18.45 20.09 -15.44
C GLN A 207 17.20 21.01 -15.46
N ASN A 208 16.08 20.54 -15.99
CA ASN A 208 14.81 21.27 -15.98
C ASN A 208 14.11 21.30 -14.60
N GLU A 209 14.61 20.57 -13.59
CA GLU A 209 13.97 20.49 -12.25
C GLU A 209 14.54 21.50 -11.23
N SER A 210 15.82 21.87 -11.35
CA SER A 210 16.48 22.75 -10.36
C SER A 210 15.85 24.15 -10.28
N GLU A 211 15.09 24.56 -11.30
CA GLU A 211 14.33 25.82 -11.28
C GLU A 211 13.08 25.77 -10.38
N ASN A 212 12.50 24.58 -10.11
CA ASN A 212 11.26 24.43 -9.35
C ASN A 212 11.44 23.98 -7.88
N GLU A 213 12.63 23.48 -7.49
CA GLU A 213 12.88 23.01 -6.11
C GLU A 213 12.83 24.12 -5.05
N ASN A 214 13.08 25.37 -5.45
CA ASN A 214 13.11 26.54 -4.55
C ASN A 214 11.73 27.12 -4.22
N ALA A 215 10.64 26.61 -4.80
CA ALA A 215 9.30 27.06 -4.44
C ALA A 215 8.98 26.69 -2.96
N ILE A 216 8.55 27.68 -2.18
CA ILE A 216 8.09 27.49 -0.81
C ILE A 216 6.66 26.92 -0.86
N GLY A 217 6.44 25.75 -0.28
CA GLY A 217 5.11 25.17 -0.15
C GLY A 217 4.25 25.93 0.85
N LEU A 218 2.93 25.84 0.71
CA LEU A 218 1.99 26.41 1.69
C LEU A 218 2.17 25.71 3.05
N SER A 219 1.99 26.47 4.13
CA SER A 219 1.96 25.88 5.48
C SER A 219 0.75 24.96 5.65
N ILE A 220 0.85 23.97 6.54
CA ILE A 220 -0.25 23.03 6.85
C ILE A 220 -1.53 23.79 7.25
N SER A 221 -1.42 24.81 8.11
CA SER A 221 -2.57 25.64 8.51
C SER A 221 -3.24 26.30 7.31
N LYS A 222 -2.46 26.80 6.35
CA LYS A 222 -3.01 27.41 5.13
C LYS A 222 -3.68 26.37 4.23
N ILE A 223 -3.09 25.19 4.07
CA ILE A 223 -3.69 24.07 3.32
C ILE A 223 -5.06 23.69 3.94
N LEU A 224 -5.13 23.56 5.27
CA LEU A 224 -6.36 23.22 5.98
C LEU A 224 -7.42 24.34 5.98
N SER A 225 -7.05 25.59 5.65
CA SER A 225 -8.02 26.68 5.48
C SER A 225 -8.85 26.56 4.20
N PHE A 226 -8.39 25.78 3.21
CA PHE A 226 -9.14 25.52 1.99
C PHE A 226 -10.13 24.37 2.20
N LYS A 227 -11.40 24.61 1.84
CA LYS A 227 -12.48 23.63 1.96
C LYS A 227 -12.19 22.37 1.13
N GLU A 228 -11.55 22.55 -0.02
CA GLU A 228 -11.19 21.50 -0.97
C GLU A 228 -10.19 20.51 -0.38
N SER A 229 -9.27 20.95 0.49
CA SER A 229 -8.34 20.04 1.19
C SER A 229 -9.08 18.99 2.02
N TRP A 230 -10.19 19.39 2.66
CA TRP A 230 -11.02 18.49 3.46
C TRP A 230 -11.73 17.43 2.62
N SER A 231 -11.93 17.65 1.32
CA SER A 231 -12.44 16.61 0.42
C SER A 231 -11.55 15.36 0.45
N VAL A 232 -10.24 15.56 0.33
CA VAL A 232 -9.22 14.49 0.37
C VAL A 232 -9.17 13.87 1.76
N LEU A 233 -9.09 14.67 2.82
CA LEU A 233 -8.94 14.17 4.19
C LEU A 233 -10.15 13.32 4.63
N VAL A 234 -11.37 13.83 4.45
CA VAL A 234 -12.60 13.13 4.85
C VAL A 234 -12.83 11.90 3.98
N SER A 235 -12.56 11.98 2.67
CA SER A 235 -12.69 10.82 1.79
C SER A 235 -11.70 9.71 2.17
N ARG A 236 -10.44 10.08 2.45
CA ARG A 236 -9.42 9.16 2.96
C ARG A 236 -9.82 8.51 4.28
N PHE A 237 -10.42 9.26 5.20
CA PHE A 237 -10.90 8.73 6.48
C PHE A 237 -11.91 7.58 6.27
N PHE A 238 -12.90 7.75 5.39
CA PHE A 238 -13.93 6.74 5.19
C PHE A 238 -13.49 5.58 4.29
N ILE A 239 -12.70 5.86 3.26
CA ILE A 239 -12.36 4.84 2.25
C ILE A 239 -11.20 3.94 2.70
N GLU A 240 -10.20 4.47 3.39
CA GLU A 240 -8.98 3.71 3.72
C GLU A 240 -9.19 2.46 4.58
N PRO A 241 -10.09 2.46 5.59
CA PRO A 241 -10.38 1.27 6.39
C PRO A 241 -10.82 0.06 5.57
N ILE A 242 -11.44 0.26 4.41
CA ILE A 242 -11.99 -0.83 3.58
C ILE A 242 -10.87 -1.76 3.10
N TRP A 243 -9.80 -1.20 2.54
CA TRP A 243 -8.64 -1.96 2.09
C TRP A 243 -7.99 -2.73 3.24
N TRP A 244 -7.72 -2.03 4.34
CA TRP A 244 -7.04 -2.61 5.49
C TRP A 244 -7.89 -3.63 6.24
N LEU A 245 -9.22 -3.53 6.18
CA LEU A 245 -10.10 -4.58 6.65
C LEU A 245 -9.86 -5.88 5.86
N PHE A 246 -9.83 -5.82 4.54
CA PHE A 246 -9.60 -7.02 3.74
C PHE A 246 -8.16 -7.54 3.82
N VAL A 247 -7.17 -6.67 4.05
CA VAL A 247 -5.77 -7.11 4.26
C VAL A 247 -5.56 -7.76 5.63
N GLY A 248 -6.04 -7.10 6.68
CA GLY A 248 -5.78 -7.51 8.05
C GLY A 248 -6.80 -8.50 8.61
N TRP A 249 -8.05 -8.42 8.20
CA TRP A 249 -9.15 -9.14 8.87
C TRP A 249 -9.83 -10.18 8.01
N MET A 250 -9.66 -10.16 6.68
CA MET A 250 -10.28 -11.16 5.80
C MET A 250 -9.84 -12.58 6.12
N PRO A 251 -8.54 -12.90 6.31
CA PRO A 251 -8.14 -14.26 6.70
C PRO A 251 -8.82 -14.76 7.97
N ILE A 252 -8.94 -13.89 8.97
CA ILE A 252 -9.59 -14.19 10.26
C ILE A 252 -11.09 -14.38 10.07
N TYR A 253 -11.73 -13.54 9.27
CA TYR A 253 -13.12 -13.70 8.90
C TYR A 253 -13.38 -15.06 8.21
N LEU A 254 -12.50 -15.46 7.29
CA LEU A 254 -12.59 -16.77 6.63
C LEU A 254 -12.44 -17.92 7.63
N ALA A 255 -11.49 -17.80 8.57
CA ALA A 255 -11.28 -18.79 9.63
C ALA A 255 -12.51 -18.93 10.54
N GLU A 256 -13.03 -17.82 11.04
CA GLU A 256 -14.12 -17.84 12.03
C GLU A 256 -15.49 -18.10 11.43
N THR A 257 -15.75 -17.62 10.21
CA THR A 257 -17.08 -17.72 9.59
C THR A 257 -17.24 -19.01 8.79
N TYR A 258 -16.17 -19.46 8.11
CA TYR A 258 -16.20 -20.63 7.24
C TYR A 258 -15.35 -21.80 7.75
N GLY A 259 -14.71 -21.68 8.92
CA GLY A 259 -13.89 -22.74 9.51
C GLY A 259 -12.55 -22.95 8.82
N PHE A 260 -12.05 -21.97 8.07
CA PHE A 260 -10.82 -22.13 7.29
C PHE A 260 -9.58 -22.24 8.15
N ASN A 261 -8.73 -23.22 7.85
CA ASN A 261 -7.35 -23.25 8.32
C ASN A 261 -6.43 -22.41 7.41
N VAL A 262 -5.14 -22.31 7.79
CA VAL A 262 -4.13 -21.52 7.05
C VAL A 262 -4.01 -21.96 5.57
N LYS A 263 -4.14 -23.26 5.29
CA LYS A 263 -4.06 -23.80 3.93
C LYS A 263 -5.23 -23.30 3.08
N GLU A 264 -6.45 -23.39 3.60
CA GLU A 264 -7.66 -22.91 2.91
C GLU A 264 -7.65 -21.40 2.72
N ILE A 265 -7.20 -20.64 3.71
CA ILE A 265 -6.97 -19.19 3.56
C ILE A 265 -6.02 -18.91 2.39
N GLY A 266 -4.92 -19.64 2.28
CA GLY A 266 -3.96 -19.47 1.18
C GLY A 266 -4.55 -19.70 -0.21
N PHE A 267 -5.49 -20.65 -0.35
CA PHE A 267 -6.16 -20.93 -1.62
C PHE A 267 -7.19 -19.88 -2.03
N PHE A 268 -7.79 -19.17 -1.09
CA PHE A 268 -8.91 -18.26 -1.36
C PHE A 268 -8.53 -16.77 -1.27
N ALA A 269 -7.66 -16.39 -0.33
CA ALA A 269 -7.41 -14.99 0.00
C ALA A 269 -6.67 -14.19 -1.08
N TRP A 270 -6.10 -14.84 -2.11
CA TRP A 270 -5.46 -14.15 -3.23
C TRP A 270 -6.45 -13.60 -4.26
N VAL A 271 -7.63 -14.22 -4.39
CA VAL A 271 -8.63 -13.90 -5.42
C VAL A 271 -9.07 -12.44 -5.36
N PRO A 272 -9.37 -11.85 -4.17
CA PRO A 272 -9.77 -10.45 -4.11
C PRO A 272 -8.72 -9.47 -4.61
N TYR A 273 -7.44 -9.78 -4.43
CA TYR A 273 -6.35 -8.91 -4.87
C TYR A 273 -6.16 -8.90 -6.40
N VAL A 274 -6.64 -9.92 -7.11
CA VAL A 274 -6.75 -9.87 -8.58
C VAL A 274 -7.75 -8.80 -8.99
N GLY A 275 -8.90 -8.74 -8.31
CA GLY A 275 -9.90 -7.68 -8.50
C GLY A 275 -9.30 -6.29 -8.26
N ALA A 276 -8.53 -6.13 -7.18
CA ALA A 276 -7.79 -4.90 -6.92
C ALA A 276 -6.84 -4.53 -8.08
N ALA A 277 -6.01 -5.47 -8.54
CA ALA A 277 -5.05 -5.23 -9.62
C ALA A 277 -5.75 -4.75 -10.91
N LEU A 278 -6.84 -5.43 -11.29
CA LEU A 278 -7.64 -5.05 -12.45
C LEU A 278 -8.28 -3.67 -12.28
N GLY A 279 -8.81 -3.36 -11.10
CA GLY A 279 -9.45 -2.08 -10.79
C GLY A 279 -8.47 -0.90 -10.85
N SER A 280 -7.22 -1.11 -10.43
CA SER A 280 -6.19 -0.08 -10.51
C SER A 280 -5.83 0.26 -11.95
N LEU A 281 -5.74 -0.74 -12.84
CA LEU A 281 -5.43 -0.55 -14.25
C LEU A 281 -6.58 0.14 -14.98
N SER A 282 -7.80 -0.34 -14.77
CA SER A 282 -8.98 0.16 -15.46
C SER A 282 -9.43 1.54 -14.95
N GLY A 283 -9.30 1.83 -13.65
CA GLY A 283 -9.71 3.11 -13.06
C GLY A 283 -8.91 4.30 -13.57
N GLY A 284 -7.58 4.16 -13.61
CA GLY A 284 -6.69 5.18 -14.17
C GLY A 284 -6.92 5.37 -15.67
N TYR A 285 -7.01 4.28 -16.42
CA TYR A 285 -7.27 4.32 -17.85
C TYR A 285 -8.62 4.97 -18.19
N PHE A 286 -9.68 4.65 -17.44
CA PHE A 286 -11.01 5.21 -17.66
C PHE A 286 -11.04 6.72 -17.42
N ALA A 287 -10.45 7.19 -16.32
CA ALA A 287 -10.36 8.62 -16.04
C ALA A 287 -9.54 9.36 -17.13
N GLY A 288 -8.41 8.79 -17.54
CA GLY A 288 -7.59 9.33 -18.62
C GLY A 288 -8.33 9.41 -19.95
N LYS A 289 -9.06 8.36 -20.33
CA LYS A 289 -9.86 8.32 -21.56
C LYS A 289 -10.98 9.36 -21.56
N LEU A 290 -11.62 9.61 -20.42
CA LEU A 290 -12.62 10.68 -20.32
C LEU A 290 -12.00 12.05 -20.58
N ILE A 291 -10.83 12.33 -20.01
CA ILE A 291 -10.11 13.60 -20.21
C ILE A 291 -9.66 13.75 -21.67
N GLN A 292 -9.10 12.69 -22.27
CA GLN A 292 -8.71 12.68 -23.69
C GLN A 292 -9.90 12.93 -24.63
N ASN A 293 -11.09 12.46 -24.25
CA ASN A 293 -12.34 12.69 -24.99
C ASN A 293 -12.99 14.07 -24.68
N GLY A 294 -12.26 14.99 -24.04
CA GLY A 294 -12.71 16.36 -23.79
C GLY A 294 -13.55 16.57 -22.52
N ALA A 295 -13.65 15.58 -21.63
CA ALA A 295 -14.27 15.81 -20.32
C ALA A 295 -13.37 16.67 -19.43
N THR A 296 -13.96 17.54 -18.61
CA THR A 296 -13.21 18.27 -17.58
C THR A 296 -12.63 17.30 -16.55
N VAL A 297 -11.50 17.68 -15.93
CA VAL A 297 -10.88 16.89 -14.86
C VAL A 297 -11.87 16.61 -13.73
N ASP A 298 -12.64 17.61 -13.29
CA ASP A 298 -13.73 17.45 -12.32
C ASP A 298 -14.69 16.32 -12.70
N LYS A 299 -15.23 16.34 -13.92
CA LYS A 299 -16.20 15.36 -14.39
C LYS A 299 -15.57 13.98 -14.50
N ALA A 300 -14.33 13.89 -14.98
CA ALA A 300 -13.61 12.63 -15.11
C ALA A 300 -13.33 12.00 -13.74
N ARG A 301 -12.78 12.75 -12.79
CA ARG A 301 -12.49 12.28 -11.42
C ARG A 301 -13.76 11.83 -10.71
N LYS A 302 -14.76 12.71 -10.64
CA LYS A 302 -16.01 12.46 -9.92
C LYS A 302 -16.79 11.29 -10.50
N ARG A 303 -16.90 11.18 -11.83
CA ARG A 303 -17.58 10.05 -12.47
C ARG A 303 -16.88 8.72 -12.17
N THR A 304 -15.55 8.71 -12.20
CA THR A 304 -14.76 7.52 -11.89
C THR A 304 -14.95 7.11 -10.43
N ILE A 305 -14.91 8.07 -9.50
CA ILE A 305 -15.16 7.85 -8.07
C ILE A 305 -16.57 7.31 -7.83
N VAL A 306 -17.61 7.85 -8.48
CA VAL A 306 -18.98 7.35 -8.32
C VAL A 306 -19.15 5.92 -8.85
N ILE A 307 -18.58 5.60 -10.01
CA ILE A 307 -18.66 4.25 -10.58
C ILE A 307 -17.98 3.25 -9.65
N GLY A 308 -16.74 3.55 -9.23
CA GLY A 308 -16.01 2.71 -8.29
C GLY A 308 -16.72 2.58 -6.95
N GLY A 309 -17.27 3.69 -6.44
CA GLY A 309 -18.04 3.73 -5.21
C GLY A 309 -19.31 2.90 -5.30
N ALA A 310 -20.02 2.92 -6.42
CA ALA A 310 -21.21 2.10 -6.63
C ALA A 310 -20.86 0.60 -6.66
N ILE A 311 -19.82 0.21 -7.41
CA ILE A 311 -19.34 -1.18 -7.45
C ILE A 311 -18.97 -1.65 -6.03
N MET A 312 -18.23 -0.83 -5.29
CA MET A 312 -17.81 -1.12 -3.93
C MET A 312 -19.01 -1.21 -2.97
N PHE A 313 -19.93 -0.26 -3.01
CA PHE A 313 -21.14 -0.24 -2.18
C PHE A 313 -22.01 -1.47 -2.41
N PHE A 314 -22.39 -1.74 -3.66
CA PHE A 314 -23.21 -2.91 -3.99
C PHE A 314 -22.49 -4.22 -3.72
N GLY A 315 -21.17 -4.29 -3.91
CA GLY A 315 -20.37 -5.45 -3.52
C GLY A 315 -20.40 -5.70 -2.00
N LEU A 316 -20.34 -4.65 -1.19
CA LEU A 316 -20.45 -4.78 0.27
C LEU A 316 -21.85 -5.20 0.72
N ILE A 317 -22.90 -4.68 0.08
CA ILE A 317 -24.28 -5.16 0.31
C ILE A 317 -24.42 -6.62 -0.14
N ALA A 318 -23.85 -7.00 -1.29
CA ALA A 318 -23.85 -8.37 -1.77
C ALA A 318 -23.09 -9.31 -0.83
N THR A 319 -22.04 -8.83 -0.15
CA THR A 319 -21.32 -9.61 0.87
C THR A 319 -22.25 -9.97 2.03
N ILE A 320 -23.14 -9.06 2.43
CA ILE A 320 -24.10 -9.32 3.52
C ILE A 320 -25.20 -10.30 3.09
N LEU A 321 -25.67 -10.18 1.84
CA LEU A 321 -26.86 -10.92 1.37
C LEU A 321 -26.55 -12.27 0.73
N PHE A 322 -25.38 -12.42 0.12
CA PHE A 322 -25.10 -13.54 -0.80
C PHE A 322 -23.79 -14.27 -0.51
N ALA A 323 -22.98 -13.86 0.48
CA ALA A 323 -21.74 -14.53 0.85
C ALA A 323 -21.97 -15.74 1.79
N ASP A 324 -22.86 -16.64 1.40
CA ASP A 324 -23.15 -17.89 2.12
C ASP A 324 -22.02 -18.93 2.01
N THR A 325 -21.14 -18.79 1.02
CA THR A 325 -20.02 -19.70 0.74
C THR A 325 -18.71 -18.94 0.57
N PRO A 326 -17.55 -19.54 0.90
CA PRO A 326 -16.25 -18.88 0.76
C PRO A 326 -15.94 -18.41 -0.66
N LEU A 327 -16.33 -19.20 -1.67
CA LEU A 327 -16.12 -18.85 -3.07
C LEU A 327 -16.91 -17.60 -3.46
N LYS A 328 -18.20 -17.54 -3.10
CA LYS A 328 -19.02 -16.35 -3.36
C LYS A 328 -18.46 -15.14 -2.63
N PHE A 329 -18.05 -15.29 -1.37
CA PHE A 329 -17.41 -14.23 -0.60
C PHE A 329 -16.20 -13.65 -1.34
N VAL A 330 -15.20 -14.46 -1.69
CA VAL A 330 -13.97 -13.91 -2.31
C VAL A 330 -14.20 -13.32 -3.70
N LEU A 331 -15.16 -13.85 -4.48
CA LEU A 331 -15.53 -13.26 -5.77
C LEU A 331 -16.24 -11.92 -5.62
N ILE A 332 -17.13 -11.79 -4.63
CA ILE A 332 -17.78 -10.51 -4.31
C ILE A 332 -16.75 -9.51 -3.80
N VAL A 333 -15.85 -9.92 -2.90
CA VAL A 333 -14.79 -9.04 -2.38
C VAL A 333 -13.80 -8.64 -3.47
N ALA A 334 -13.54 -9.49 -4.47
CA ALA A 334 -12.78 -9.09 -5.66
C ALA A 334 -13.42 -7.91 -6.38
N ALA A 335 -14.75 -7.89 -6.54
CA ALA A 335 -15.47 -6.75 -7.09
C ALA A 335 -15.40 -5.53 -6.17
N VAL A 336 -15.50 -5.72 -4.84
CA VAL A 336 -15.33 -4.64 -3.86
C VAL A 336 -13.95 -3.98 -3.98
N LEU A 337 -12.87 -4.77 -4.02
CA LEU A 337 -11.51 -4.25 -4.14
C LEU A 337 -11.20 -3.68 -5.53
N TYR A 338 -11.85 -4.18 -6.58
CA TYR A 338 -11.86 -3.54 -7.89
C TYR A 338 -12.43 -2.12 -7.81
N GLY A 339 -13.61 -1.97 -7.20
CA GLY A 339 -14.26 -0.68 -6.97
C GLY A 339 -13.41 0.25 -6.11
N PHE A 340 -12.83 -0.26 -5.03
CA PHE A 340 -11.89 0.46 -4.17
C PHE A 340 -10.73 1.06 -4.96
N GLN A 341 -10.08 0.27 -5.83
CA GLN A 341 -8.94 0.75 -6.62
C GLN A 341 -9.35 1.81 -7.66
N PHE A 342 -10.55 1.68 -8.23
CA PHE A 342 -11.15 2.67 -9.11
C PHE A 342 -11.34 4.03 -8.40
N VAL A 343 -11.75 4.00 -7.12
CA VAL A 343 -11.95 5.18 -6.27
C VAL A 343 -10.62 5.78 -5.82
N ILE A 344 -9.75 4.98 -5.19
CA ILE A 344 -8.57 5.50 -4.50
C ILE A 344 -7.52 6.08 -5.46
N SER A 345 -7.38 5.50 -6.66
CA SER A 345 -6.48 6.00 -7.71
C SER A 345 -6.80 7.44 -8.11
N ASN A 346 -8.07 7.84 -8.04
CA ASN A 346 -8.51 9.20 -8.35
C ASN A 346 -8.48 10.11 -7.11
N ILE A 347 -8.78 9.60 -5.91
CA ILE A 347 -8.64 10.40 -4.68
C ILE A 347 -7.17 10.82 -4.47
N GLN A 348 -6.22 9.92 -4.73
CA GLN A 348 -4.79 10.20 -4.56
C GLN A 348 -4.25 11.23 -5.56
N THR A 349 -4.93 11.47 -6.68
CA THR A 349 -4.55 12.51 -7.65
C THR A 349 -5.19 13.87 -7.35
N ILE A 350 -6.22 13.95 -6.51
CA ILE A 350 -6.87 15.23 -6.20
C ILE A 350 -5.89 16.26 -5.60
N PRO A 351 -4.93 15.91 -4.71
CA PRO A 351 -3.95 16.88 -4.24
C PRO A 351 -3.18 17.62 -5.34
N SER A 352 -2.82 16.93 -6.44
CA SER A 352 -2.18 17.56 -7.60
C SER A 352 -3.15 18.36 -8.46
N ASP A 353 -4.44 18.01 -8.42
CA ASP A 353 -5.50 18.77 -9.09
C ASP A 353 -5.95 20.01 -8.27
N LEU A 354 -5.47 20.20 -7.03
CA LEU A 354 -5.85 21.33 -6.15
C LEU A 354 -4.70 22.29 -5.86
N PHE A 355 -3.48 21.77 -5.78
CA PHE A 355 -2.30 22.53 -5.40
C PHE A 355 -1.13 22.24 -6.35
N SER A 356 -0.10 23.09 -6.29
CA SER A 356 1.14 22.92 -7.04
C SER A 356 2.36 22.80 -6.11
N GLY A 357 3.45 22.25 -6.64
CA GLY A 357 4.73 22.12 -5.94
C GLY A 357 4.66 21.33 -4.63
N LYS A 358 5.40 21.80 -3.61
CA LYS A 358 5.52 21.12 -2.30
C LYS A 358 4.18 20.96 -1.57
N SER A 359 3.19 21.81 -1.86
CA SER A 359 1.86 21.77 -1.24
C SER A 359 1.09 20.49 -1.58
N VAL A 360 1.32 19.91 -2.78
CA VAL A 360 0.74 18.62 -3.20
C VAL A 360 1.16 17.50 -2.25
N GLY A 361 2.47 17.40 -2.00
CA GLY A 361 3.05 16.40 -1.10
C GLY A 361 2.55 16.55 0.33
N SER A 362 2.41 17.79 0.82
CA SER A 362 1.86 18.08 2.14
C SER A 362 0.42 17.60 2.29
N LEU A 363 -0.48 17.90 1.33
CA LEU A 363 -1.87 17.45 1.39
C LEU A 363 -1.98 15.93 1.24
N ALA A 364 -1.22 15.32 0.32
CA ALA A 364 -1.17 13.87 0.16
C ALA A 364 -0.71 13.18 1.45
N GLY A 365 0.32 13.71 2.12
CA GLY A 365 0.81 13.21 3.40
C GLY A 365 -0.20 13.34 4.54
N LEU A 366 -0.93 14.46 4.62
CA LEU A 366 -2.03 14.63 5.57
C LEU A 366 -3.16 13.62 5.31
N GLY A 367 -3.55 13.43 4.04
CA GLY A 367 -4.56 12.45 3.65
C GLY A 367 -4.14 11.01 3.95
N GLY A 368 -2.86 10.69 3.78
CA GLY A 368 -2.27 9.42 4.21
C GLY A 368 -2.41 9.21 5.72
N SER A 369 -2.01 10.22 6.50
CA SER A 369 -2.05 10.20 7.98
C SER A 369 -3.47 10.02 8.53
N VAL A 370 -4.44 10.77 7.97
CA VAL A 370 -5.86 10.62 8.33
C VAL A 370 -6.39 9.23 7.99
N GLY A 371 -5.97 8.66 6.84
CA GLY A 371 -6.32 7.29 6.48
C GLY A 371 -5.78 6.27 7.49
N VAL A 372 -4.50 6.37 7.86
CA VAL A 372 -3.88 5.50 8.89
C VAL A 372 -4.61 5.61 10.22
N PHE A 373 -4.93 6.84 10.65
CA PHE A 373 -5.69 7.07 11.87
C PHE A 373 -7.05 6.38 11.85
N SER A 374 -7.77 6.46 10.72
CA SER A 374 -9.05 5.77 10.55
C SER A 374 -8.92 4.25 10.61
N VAL A 375 -7.86 3.69 10.00
CA VAL A 375 -7.57 2.24 10.05
C VAL A 375 -7.29 1.78 11.49
N ILE A 376 -6.56 2.58 12.27
CA ILE A 376 -6.29 2.26 13.68
C ILE A 376 -7.58 2.16 14.50
N ILE A 377 -8.49 3.12 14.31
CA ILE A 377 -9.83 3.09 14.93
C ILE A 377 -10.57 1.82 14.50
N MET A 378 -10.61 1.54 13.19
CA MET A 378 -11.29 0.38 12.64
C MET A 378 -10.77 -0.92 13.25
N ASN A 379 -9.46 -1.10 13.34
CA ASN A 379 -8.85 -2.30 13.91
C ASN A 379 -9.25 -2.53 15.38
N PHE A 380 -9.42 -1.48 16.19
CA PHE A 380 -9.92 -1.63 17.56
C PHE A 380 -11.42 -1.91 17.62
N LEU A 381 -12.19 -1.45 16.64
CA LEU A 381 -13.63 -1.71 16.57
C LEU A 381 -13.95 -3.13 16.10
N VAL A 382 -13.14 -3.71 15.21
CA VAL A 382 -13.43 -5.05 14.65
C VAL A 382 -13.62 -6.13 15.73
N PRO A 383 -12.73 -6.30 16.72
CA PRO A 383 -12.95 -7.30 17.78
C PRO A 383 -14.21 -7.07 18.61
N VAL A 384 -14.57 -5.81 18.83
CA VAL A 384 -15.75 -5.43 19.63
C VAL A 384 -17.03 -5.73 18.87
N ILE A 385 -17.08 -5.38 17.59
CA ILE A 385 -18.27 -5.52 16.75
C ILE A 385 -18.46 -6.99 16.32
N SER A 386 -17.37 -7.70 16.02
CA SER A 386 -17.42 -9.09 15.53
C SER A 386 -17.73 -10.15 16.60
N LYS A 387 -17.96 -9.76 17.87
CA LYS A 387 -18.29 -10.72 18.95
C LYS A 387 -19.50 -11.59 18.64
N ILE A 388 -20.49 -11.02 17.94
CA ILE A 388 -21.74 -11.70 17.59
C ILE A 388 -21.82 -11.96 16.08
N SER A 389 -21.42 -10.98 15.26
CA SER A 389 -21.49 -11.09 13.81
C SER A 389 -20.55 -10.11 13.13
N TYR A 390 -20.04 -10.48 11.95
CA TYR A 390 -19.31 -9.57 11.07
C TYR A 390 -20.24 -8.68 10.22
N ILE A 391 -21.54 -8.95 10.17
CA ILE A 391 -22.50 -8.16 9.39
C ILE A 391 -22.46 -6.66 9.72
N PRO A 392 -22.43 -6.21 11.00
CA PRO A 392 -22.39 -4.78 11.30
C PRO A 392 -21.10 -4.11 10.81
N ILE A 393 -19.98 -4.86 10.71
CA ILE A 393 -18.73 -4.36 10.14
C ILE A 393 -18.93 -4.08 8.66
N PHE A 394 -19.50 -5.03 7.91
CA PHE A 394 -19.81 -4.85 6.48
C PHE A 394 -20.81 -3.72 6.24
N ILE A 395 -21.83 -3.57 7.08
CA ILE A 395 -22.77 -2.44 7.02
C ILE A 395 -22.02 -1.12 7.24
N MET A 396 -21.17 -1.05 8.26
CA MET A 396 -20.42 0.17 8.58
C MET A 396 -19.53 0.59 7.41
N ILE A 397 -18.76 -0.34 6.83
CA ILE A 397 -17.91 0.00 5.68
C ILE A 397 -18.72 0.25 4.40
N ALA A 398 -19.91 -0.37 4.24
CA ALA A 398 -20.83 -0.02 3.16
C ALA A 398 -21.32 1.42 3.30
N VAL A 399 -21.62 1.89 4.51
CA VAL A 399 -22.00 3.29 4.79
C VAL A 399 -20.82 4.25 4.60
N PHE A 400 -19.59 3.82 4.86
CA PHE A 400 -18.41 4.65 4.62
C PHE A 400 -18.22 4.99 3.14
N VAL A 401 -18.60 4.10 2.22
CA VAL A 401 -18.48 4.36 0.77
C VAL A 401 -19.20 5.63 0.32
N PRO A 402 -20.55 5.78 0.49
CA PRO A 402 -21.24 6.98 0.09
C PRO A 402 -20.79 8.20 0.88
N LEU A 403 -20.38 8.07 2.16
CA LEU A 403 -19.82 9.20 2.93
C LEU A 403 -18.51 9.72 2.33
N GLY A 404 -17.60 8.81 1.96
CA GLY A 404 -16.33 9.16 1.33
C GLY A 404 -16.49 9.69 -0.10
N VAL A 405 -17.50 9.23 -0.85
CA VAL A 405 -17.84 9.77 -2.18
C VAL A 405 -18.51 11.15 -2.04
N ALA A 406 -19.47 11.28 -1.13
CA ALA A 406 -20.19 12.54 -0.89
C ALA A 406 -19.26 13.64 -0.40
N SER A 407 -18.25 13.32 0.42
CA SER A 407 -17.27 14.33 0.88
C SER A 407 -16.53 14.99 -0.29
N ILE A 408 -16.24 14.25 -1.37
CA ILE A 408 -15.63 14.81 -2.58
C ILE A 408 -16.58 15.82 -3.24
N TYR A 409 -17.86 15.48 -3.40
CA TYR A 409 -18.83 16.37 -4.04
C TYR A 409 -19.16 17.61 -3.21
N LEU A 410 -19.28 17.47 -1.90
CA LEU A 410 -19.68 18.53 -0.99
C LEU A 410 -18.54 19.52 -0.68
N LEU A 411 -17.29 19.00 -0.66
CA LEU A 411 -16.12 19.77 -0.24
C LEU A 411 -15.23 20.22 -1.41
N ALA A 412 -15.27 19.53 -2.55
CA ALA A 412 -14.59 19.94 -3.79
C ALA A 412 -15.60 20.19 -4.92
N PRO A 413 -16.34 21.33 -4.89
CA PRO A 413 -17.38 21.61 -5.88
C PRO A 413 -16.82 21.73 -7.31
N LYS A 414 -15.57 22.19 -7.48
CA LYS A 414 -14.84 22.13 -8.76
C LYS A 414 -13.40 21.69 -8.54
N ILE A 415 -13.01 20.60 -9.19
CA ILE A 415 -11.62 20.13 -9.30
C ILE A 415 -11.07 20.62 -10.64
N LYS A 416 -10.11 21.54 -10.63
CA LYS A 416 -9.50 22.08 -11.85
C LYS A 416 -8.03 21.72 -11.87
N SER A 417 -7.59 21.01 -12.90
CA SER A 417 -6.15 20.86 -13.16
C SER A 417 -5.51 22.25 -13.21
N LEU A 418 -4.39 22.40 -12.51
CA LEU A 418 -3.53 23.57 -12.62
C LEU A 418 -2.65 23.39 -13.87
N ASP A 419 -3.27 23.46 -15.04
CA ASP A 419 -2.58 23.58 -16.34
C ASP A 419 -2.63 25.04 -16.82
#